data_AF-A0AAU4L947-F1
#
_entry.id   AF-A0AAU4L947-F1
#
_cell.length_a   1.000
_cell.length_b   1.000
_cell.length_c   1.000
_cell.angle_alpha   90.00
_cell.angle_beta   90.00
_cell.angle_gamma   90.00
#
_symmetry.space_group_name_H-M   'P 1'
#
loop_
_entity.id
_entity.type
_entity.pdbx_description
1 polymer ?
#
loop_
_entity_poly.entity_id
_entity_poly.type
_entity_poly.pdbx_seq_one_letter_code
_entity_poly.pdbx_strand_id
1 'polypeptide(L)' 'MCPHCIDLARTDDLLSDLVAYESGPDADPEFADVVGDALTISFELALGTPYYPPPGHGYPAAD' A
#
# COMPACT_ATOMS: atom_id res chain seq x y z
N MET A 1 -5.80 -19.04 -14.85
CA MET A 1 -5.61 -17.69 -14.28
C MET A 1 -4.88 -17.87 -12.95
N CYS A 2 -3.82 -17.10 -12.72
CA CYS A 2 -3.07 -17.13 -11.46
C CYS A 2 -3.85 -16.25 -10.45
N PRO A 3 -4.34 -16.80 -9.31
CA PRO A 3 -5.14 -16.05 -8.35
C PRO A 3 -4.43 -14.80 -7.81
N HIS A 4 -3.15 -14.95 -7.45
CA HIS A 4 -2.31 -13.84 -6.97
C HIS A 4 -2.10 -12.72 -7.99
N CYS A 5 -2.24 -13.01 -9.28
CA CYS A 5 -2.06 -12.02 -10.34
C CYS A 5 -3.23 -11.03 -10.41
N ILE A 6 -4.43 -11.42 -9.95
CA ILE A 6 -5.59 -10.52 -9.85
C ILE A 6 -5.43 -9.58 -8.66
N ASP A 7 -4.95 -10.09 -7.53
CA ASP A 7 -4.73 -9.28 -6.34
C ASP A 7 -3.59 -8.28 -6.58
N LEU A 8 -2.49 -8.70 -7.21
CA LEU A 8 -1.39 -7.83 -7.57
C LEU A 8 -1.81 -6.68 -8.50
N ALA A 9 -2.61 -6.98 -9.54
CA ALA A 9 -3.11 -5.96 -10.46
C ALA A 9 -4.04 -4.95 -9.75
N ARG A 10 -4.89 -5.43 -8.83
CA ARG A 10 -5.75 -4.55 -8.03
C ARG A 10 -4.95 -3.68 -7.07
N THR A 11 -3.89 -4.19 -6.47
CA THR A 11 -3.01 -3.41 -5.60
C THR A 11 -2.25 -2.33 -6.40
N ASP A 12 -1.80 -2.63 -7.61
CA ASP A 12 -1.17 -1.67 -8.52
C ASP A 12 -2.14 -0.55 -8.96
N ASP A 13 -3.38 -0.90 -9.30
CA ASP A 13 -4.44 0.07 -9.61
C ASP A 13 -4.71 1.00 -8.41
N LEU A 14 -4.81 0.45 -7.19
CA LEU A 14 -5.04 1.23 -5.97
C LEU A 14 -3.87 2.16 -5.62
N LEU A 15 -2.62 1.72 -5.84
CA LEU A 15 -1.45 2.59 -5.68
C LEU A 15 -1.47 3.75 -6.67
N SER A 16 -1.85 3.48 -7.92
CA SER A 16 -1.99 4.51 -8.96
C SER A 16 -3.08 5.52 -8.61
N ASP A 17 -4.24 5.05 -8.12
CA ASP A 17 -5.32 5.91 -7.64
C ASP A 17 -4.88 6.77 -6.44
N LEU A 18 -4.08 6.21 -5.53
CA LEU A 18 -3.58 6.94 -4.37
C LEU A 18 -2.61 8.07 -4.75
N VAL A 19 -1.73 7.83 -5.73
CA VAL A 19 -0.85 8.88 -6.28
C VAL A 19 -1.66 10.00 -6.91
N ALA A 20 -2.74 9.66 -7.64
CA ALA A 20 -3.64 10.66 -8.20
C ALA A 20 -4.36 11.45 -7.09
N TYR A 21 -4.80 10.78 -6.02
CA TYR A 21 -5.41 11.41 -4.85
C TYR A 21 -4.47 12.40 -4.17
N GLU A 22 -3.22 12.01 -3.91
CA GLU A 22 -2.22 12.85 -3.21
C GLU A 22 -1.92 14.16 -3.96
N SER A 23 -2.06 14.16 -5.29
CA SER A 23 -1.90 15.37 -6.11
C SER A 23 -3.04 16.39 -5.99
N GLY A 24 -4.13 16.03 -5.30
CA GLY A 24 -5.31 16.88 -5.11
C GLY A 24 -5.13 17.96 -4.04
N PRO A 25 -5.79 19.13 -4.19
CA PRO A 25 -5.66 20.24 -3.24
C PRO A 25 -6.27 19.96 -1.86
N ASP A 26 -7.19 19.00 -1.78
CA ASP A 26 -7.89 18.59 -0.55
C ASP A 26 -7.41 17.21 -0.05
N ALA A 27 -6.28 16.72 -0.55
CA ALA A 27 -5.73 15.44 -0.14
C ALA A 27 -5.28 15.48 1.33
N ASP A 28 -5.77 14.53 2.10
CA ASP A 28 -5.26 14.26 3.45
C ASP A 28 -3.90 13.51 3.34
N PRO A 29 -2.79 14.15 3.74
CA PRO A 29 -1.46 13.56 3.65
C PRO A 29 -1.27 12.38 4.62
N GLU A 30 -1.94 12.37 5.77
CA GLU A 30 -1.85 11.26 6.74
C GLU A 30 -2.56 10.02 6.19
N PHE A 31 -3.71 10.22 5.52
CA PHE A 31 -4.37 9.14 4.80
C PHE A 31 -3.50 8.58 3.68
N ALA A 32 -2.87 9.45 2.87
CA ALA A 32 -2.01 9.01 1.77
C ALA A 32 -0.81 8.19 2.28
N ASP A 33 -0.19 8.61 3.37
CA ASP A 33 0.94 7.91 3.98
C ASP A 33 0.54 6.52 4.52
N VAL A 34 -0.52 6.45 5.34
CA VAL A 34 -0.98 5.19 5.94
C VAL A 34 -1.45 4.17 4.89
N VAL A 35 -2.21 4.63 3.89
CA VAL A 35 -2.74 3.75 2.84
C VAL A 35 -1.63 3.36 1.85
N GLY A 36 -0.71 4.27 1.55
CA GLY A 36 0.43 4.02 0.67
C GLY A 36 1.35 2.93 1.20
N ASP A 37 1.69 3.01 2.49
CA ASP A 37 2.47 1.97 3.17
C ASP A 37 1.74 0.62 3.16
N ALA A 38 0.45 0.60 3.49
CA ALA A 38 -0.33 -0.64 3.54
C ALA A 38 -0.45 -1.33 2.17
N LEU A 39 -0.64 -0.55 1.10
CA LEU A 39 -0.69 -1.06 -0.27
C LEU A 39 0.68 -1.55 -0.75
N THR A 40 1.75 -0.83 -0.41
CA THR A 40 3.13 -1.23 -0.73
C THR A 40 3.49 -2.56 -0.05
N ILE A 41 3.14 -2.72 1.24
CA ILE A 41 3.28 -3.99 1.97
C ILE A 41 2.54 -5.11 1.24
N SER A 42 1.29 -4.85 0.86
CA SER A 42 0.44 -5.84 0.18
C SER A 42 1.03 -6.26 -1.17
N PHE A 43 1.62 -5.32 -1.91
CA PHE A 43 2.28 -5.55 -3.19
C PHE A 43 3.53 -6.42 -3.03
N GLU A 44 4.42 -6.06 -2.10
CA GLU A 44 5.65 -6.82 -1.82
C GLU A 44 5.33 -8.25 -1.33
N LEU A 45 4.35 -8.40 -0.44
CA LEU A 45 3.88 -9.72 0.01
C LEU A 45 3.33 -10.56 -1.16
N ALA A 46 2.60 -9.94 -2.10
CA ALA A 46 2.10 -10.62 -3.29
C ALA A 46 3.22 -11.01 -4.26
N LEU A 47 4.32 -10.26 -4.29
CA LEU A 47 5.54 -10.59 -5.04
C LEU A 47 6.44 -11.63 -4.34
N GLY A 48 6.16 -11.94 -3.07
CA GLY A 48 6.97 -12.85 -2.25
C GLY A 48 8.27 -12.22 -1.74
N THR A 49 8.36 -10.90 -1.71
CA THR A 49 9.51 -10.16 -1.20
C THR A 49 9.34 -9.87 0.31
N PRO A 50 10.41 -10.00 1.12
CA PRO A 50 10.34 -9.63 2.53
C PRO A 50 10.21 -8.11 2.67
N TYR A 51 9.14 -7.65 3.32
CA TYR A 51 8.96 -6.24 3.65
C TYR A 51 9.39 -5.95 5.09
N TYR A 52 10.18 -4.89 5.26
CA TYR A 52 10.50 -4.31 6.56
C TYR A 52 9.96 -2.88 6.60
N PRO A 53 8.99 -2.56 7.49
CA PRO A 53 8.45 -1.21 7.59
C PRO A 53 9.55 -0.21 7.97
N PRO A 54 9.48 1.04 7.45
CA PRO A 54 10.42 2.08 7.81
C PRO A 54 10.37 2.39 9.32
N PRO A 55 11.51 2.78 9.94
CA PRO A 55 11.55 3.08 11.36
C PRO A 55 10.57 4.20 11.73
N GLY A 56 9.74 3.99 12.74
CA GLY A 56 8.73 4.96 13.20
C GLY A 56 7.29 4.61 12.82
N HIS A 57 7.09 3.69 11.88
CA HIS A 57 5.77 3.19 11.50
C HIS A 57 5.45 1.94 12.34
N GLY A 58 4.87 2.17 13.52
CA GLY A 58 4.41 1.12 14.42
C GLY A 58 2.96 0.76 14.14
N TYR A 59 2.71 -0.30 13.35
CA TYR A 59 1.38 -0.90 13.36
C TYR A 59 1.12 -1.48 14.76
N PRO A 60 -0.10 -1.37 15.30
CA PRO A 60 -0.45 -2.07 16.53
C PRO A 60 -0.12 -3.55 16.35
N ALA A 61 0.72 -4.10 17.24
CA ALA A 61 0.94 -5.52 17.27
C ALA A 61 -0.42 -6.17 17.48
N ALA A 62 -0.83 -7.05 16.56
CA ALA A 62 -1.99 -7.89 16.76
C ALA A 62 -1.72 -8.76 17.99
N ASP A 63 -2.54 -8.52 19.01
CA ASP A 63 -2.63 -9.26 20.26
C ASP A 63 -2.96 -10.75 20.07
#